data_AF-A0A430EQ00-F1
#
_entry.id   AF-A0A430EQ00-F1
#
_cell.length_a   1.000
_cell.length_b   1.000
_cell.length_c   1.000
_cell.angle_alpha   90.00
_cell.angle_beta   90.00
_cell.angle_gamma   90.00
#
_symmetry.space_group_name_H-M   'P 1'
#
loop_
_entity.id
_entity.type
_entity.pdbx_description
1 polymer ?
#
loop_
_entity_poly.entity_id
_entity_poly.type
_entity_poly.pdbx_seq_one_letter_code
_entity_poly.pdbx_strand_id
1 'polypeptide(L)'
;MLKSRILSDRYEQLETVDVASSSGEDSASVAPVARPVDTPAKYRPYLVDWRFLPEHVLLAKDTVRHGIVGLGAAMAAARLTRPVWRRAFRNAMVPPVLAAGRLFIHIPKTGGTSICANLYGRNLPHATASFWREMYGAEIAAVPSFAVLREPLDRLQSAYRFIKYGGTDVIAVSRYDMFRLRGTDTFDQFVERLHLNPKLLTTITTLQSQADFVCDADGNPMVDRLFRMEKGRMPDDLNRWLGIEVLPELNRSSVEPIQMSNVTVGRVEQLYASDFALFHG
;
A
#
# COMPACT_ATOMS: atom_id res chain seq x y z
N MET A 1 7.20 39.71 -19.30
CA MET A 1 8.23 39.55 -18.25
C MET A 1 7.79 40.29 -16.98
N LEU A 2 6.96 39.66 -16.15
CA LEU A 2 6.73 39.94 -14.73
C LEU A 2 5.59 39.00 -14.29
N LYS A 3 5.94 37.87 -13.65
CA LYS A 3 5.09 36.96 -12.83
C LYS A 3 5.82 35.62 -12.60
N SER A 4 7.05 35.66 -12.10
CA SER A 4 7.82 34.45 -11.72
C SER A 4 8.63 34.65 -10.43
N ARG A 5 8.14 35.47 -9.49
CA ARG A 5 8.87 35.82 -8.26
C ARG A 5 8.03 35.81 -6.99
N ILE A 6 6.94 35.05 -6.98
CA ILE A 6 6.16 34.79 -5.77
C ILE A 6 6.02 33.28 -5.72
N LEU A 7 6.96 32.61 -5.03
CA LEU A 7 6.87 31.23 -4.50
C LEU A 7 8.19 30.74 -3.86
N SER A 8 9.28 31.54 -3.81
CA SER A 8 10.55 31.12 -3.17
C SER A 8 10.76 31.56 -1.72
N ASP A 9 9.93 32.43 -1.14
CA ASP A 9 10.29 33.12 0.11
C ASP A 9 9.39 32.76 1.31
N ARG A 10 9.02 31.47 1.48
CA ARG A 10 8.24 31.01 2.65
C ARG A 10 8.85 29.84 3.43
N TYR A 11 10.13 29.55 3.24
CA TYR A 11 10.86 28.55 4.01
C TYR A 11 12.18 29.11 4.54
N GLU A 12 12.09 30.18 5.33
CA GLU A 12 13.15 30.60 6.25
C GLU A 12 12.50 31.55 7.27
N GLN A 13 12.81 31.35 8.55
CA GLN A 13 12.26 32.04 9.74
C GLN A 13 10.93 31.49 10.30
N LEU A 14 11.04 30.47 11.15
CA LEU A 14 10.43 30.56 12.47
C LEU A 14 11.42 30.00 13.50
N GLU A 15 11.83 30.91 14.37
CA GLU A 15 12.79 30.73 15.45
C GLU A 15 12.24 29.84 16.57
N THR A 16 13.21 29.21 17.23
CA THR A 16 13.22 28.67 18.58
C THR A 16 12.26 29.37 19.56
N VAL A 17 11.41 28.57 20.22
CA VAL A 17 10.89 28.90 21.54
C VAL A 17 11.13 27.72 22.46
N ASP A 18 12.08 27.89 23.38
CA ASP A 18 12.26 27.07 24.57
C ASP A 18 11.09 27.30 25.53
N VAL A 19 10.45 26.23 25.98
CA VAL A 19 9.81 26.20 27.31
C VAL A 19 10.12 24.84 27.95
N ALA A 20 10.90 24.90 29.02
CA ALA A 20 11.29 23.75 29.82
C ALA A 20 10.19 23.33 30.81
N SER A 21 10.16 22.00 31.04
CA SER A 21 9.73 21.26 32.23
C SER A 21 8.25 21.26 32.65
N SER A 22 7.61 20.08 32.61
CA SER A 22 7.45 19.29 33.85
C SER A 22 7.04 17.83 33.56
N SER A 23 7.65 16.97 34.38
CA SER A 23 7.44 15.56 34.66
C SER A 23 6.04 14.97 34.46
N GLY A 24 6.01 13.79 33.85
CA GLY A 24 4.91 12.84 33.89
C GLY A 24 5.34 11.54 33.22
N GLU A 25 5.99 10.66 33.98
CA GLU A 25 6.24 9.28 33.59
C GLU A 25 4.90 8.58 33.35
N ASP A 26 4.64 8.15 32.12
CA ASP A 26 3.58 7.19 31.86
C ASP A 26 4.14 6.05 31.01
N SER A 27 4.31 4.91 31.70
CA SER A 27 4.81 3.66 31.19
C SER A 27 3.83 3.05 30.18
N ALA A 28 3.93 3.43 28.91
CA ALA A 28 3.31 2.67 27.83
C ALA A 28 4.13 1.39 27.61
N SER A 29 3.54 0.24 27.94
CA SER A 29 4.17 -1.07 27.78
C SER A 29 4.60 -1.26 26.32
N VAL A 30 5.91 -1.25 26.09
CA VAL A 30 6.51 -1.62 24.80
C VAL A 30 6.18 -3.10 24.57
N ALA A 31 5.31 -3.37 23.60
CA ALA A 31 5.03 -4.73 23.14
C ALA A 31 6.36 -5.41 22.74
N PRO A 32 6.55 -6.71 23.05
CA PRO A 32 7.82 -7.38 22.82
C PRO A 32 8.26 -7.26 21.36
N VAL A 33 9.50 -6.82 21.18
CA VAL A 33 10.17 -6.67 19.89
C VAL A 33 10.10 -8.00 19.14
N ALA A 34 9.42 -8.01 17.98
CA ALA A 34 9.46 -9.12 17.05
C ALA A 34 10.93 -9.43 16.71
N ARG A 35 11.40 -10.64 17.05
CA ARG A 35 12.75 -11.07 16.68
C ARG A 35 12.84 -11.07 15.14
N PRO A 36 13.85 -10.41 14.54
CA PRO A 36 14.07 -10.52 13.10
C PRO A 36 14.25 -12.01 12.76
N VAL A 37 13.47 -12.48 11.79
CA VAL A 37 13.65 -13.83 11.24
C VAL A 37 15.01 -13.81 10.53
N ASP A 38 15.91 -14.73 10.92
CA ASP A 38 17.18 -14.97 10.24
C ASP A 38 16.94 -15.00 8.73
N THR A 39 17.65 -14.16 7.98
CA THR A 39 17.47 -13.98 6.53
C THR A 39 17.42 -15.34 5.83
N PRO A 40 16.26 -15.84 5.38
CA PRO A 40 16.18 -17.17 4.85
C PRO A 40 16.48 -17.15 3.34
N ALA A 41 16.87 -18.32 2.84
CA ALA A 41 16.96 -18.66 1.42
C ALA A 41 16.00 -17.85 0.51
N LYS A 42 16.52 -17.33 -0.61
CA LYS A 42 15.83 -16.61 -1.72
C LYS A 42 14.33 -16.33 -1.45
N TYR A 43 14.02 -15.18 -0.84
CA TYR A 43 12.66 -14.73 -0.50
C TYR A 43 11.66 -15.05 -1.62
N ARG A 44 10.61 -15.78 -1.29
CA ARG A 44 9.50 -16.10 -2.19
C ARG A 44 8.25 -15.37 -1.70
N PRO A 45 7.77 -14.33 -2.40
CA PRO A 45 6.61 -13.54 -1.97
C PRO A 45 5.32 -14.37 -1.88
N TYR A 46 5.26 -15.45 -2.66
CA TYR A 46 4.16 -16.40 -2.75
C TYR A 46 4.73 -17.83 -2.73
N LEU A 47 3.91 -18.79 -2.31
CA LEU A 47 4.27 -20.22 -2.31
C LEU A 47 4.59 -20.74 -3.73
N VAL A 48 3.94 -20.15 -4.74
CA VAL A 48 4.14 -20.45 -6.16
C VAL A 48 4.77 -19.25 -6.84
N ASP A 49 5.83 -19.50 -7.62
CA ASP A 49 6.46 -18.49 -8.45
C ASP A 49 5.72 -18.34 -9.78
N TRP A 50 4.82 -17.36 -9.83
CA TRP A 50 3.93 -17.18 -10.98
C TRP A 50 4.64 -16.61 -12.21
N ARG A 51 5.88 -16.13 -12.10
CA ARG A 51 6.57 -15.41 -13.19
C ARG A 51 6.89 -16.29 -14.40
N PHE A 52 7.15 -17.58 -14.17
CA PHE A 52 7.67 -18.50 -15.17
C PHE A 52 6.63 -19.52 -15.66
N LEU A 53 5.36 -19.28 -15.38
CA LEU A 53 4.28 -20.15 -15.82
C LEU A 53 3.82 -19.77 -17.23
N PRO A 54 3.42 -20.74 -18.07
CA PRO A 54 2.90 -20.46 -19.41
C PRO A 54 1.73 -19.47 -19.39
N GLU A 55 1.59 -18.63 -20.43
CA GLU A 55 0.54 -17.60 -20.50
C GLU A 55 -0.88 -18.14 -20.30
N HIS A 56 -1.18 -19.37 -20.76
CA HIS A 56 -2.48 -20.01 -20.54
C HIS A 56 -2.71 -20.38 -19.06
N VAL A 57 -1.66 -20.72 -18.31
CA VAL A 57 -1.72 -20.98 -16.86
C VAL A 57 -1.89 -19.68 -16.09
N LEU A 58 -1.21 -18.60 -16.50
CA LEU A 58 -1.42 -17.27 -15.95
C LEU A 58 -2.82 -16.75 -16.21
N LEU A 59 -3.36 -16.96 -17.41
CA LEU A 59 -4.73 -16.61 -17.76
C LEU A 59 -5.73 -17.45 -16.97
N ALA A 60 -5.52 -18.76 -16.82
CA ALA A 60 -6.36 -19.63 -16.00
C ALA A 60 -6.34 -19.21 -14.52
N LYS A 61 -5.14 -18.98 -13.96
CA LYS A 61 -4.96 -18.44 -12.60
C LYS A 61 -5.67 -17.10 -12.43
N ASP A 62 -5.56 -16.19 -13.39
CA ASP A 62 -6.21 -14.89 -13.31
C ASP A 62 -7.74 -14.99 -13.52
N THR A 63 -8.22 -15.91 -14.34
CA THR A 63 -9.66 -16.20 -14.51
C THR A 63 -10.23 -16.76 -13.21
N VAL A 64 -9.50 -17.69 -12.59
CA VAL A 64 -9.80 -18.23 -11.27
C VAL A 64 -9.68 -17.13 -10.21
N ARG A 65 -8.68 -16.25 -10.27
CA ARG A 65 -8.53 -15.12 -9.34
C ARG A 65 -9.66 -14.11 -9.50
N HIS A 66 -10.03 -13.67 -10.70
CA HIS A 66 -11.13 -12.71 -10.88
C HIS A 66 -12.49 -13.33 -10.55
N GLY A 67 -12.70 -14.60 -10.88
CA GLY A 67 -13.91 -15.35 -10.50
C GLY A 67 -13.99 -15.64 -9.00
N ILE A 68 -12.94 -16.19 -8.39
CA ILE A 68 -12.88 -16.60 -6.97
C ILE A 68 -12.60 -15.42 -6.03
N VAL A 69 -11.85 -14.39 -6.42
CA VAL A 69 -11.67 -13.18 -5.59
C VAL A 69 -12.92 -12.31 -5.67
N GLY A 70 -13.58 -12.17 -6.82
CA GLY A 70 -14.87 -11.47 -6.90
C GLY A 70 -15.96 -12.18 -6.09
N LEU A 71 -16.13 -13.49 -6.32
CA LEU A 71 -17.10 -14.31 -5.59
C LEU A 71 -16.68 -14.51 -4.12
N GLY A 72 -15.40 -14.61 -3.84
CA GLY A 72 -14.84 -14.81 -2.50
C GLY A 72 -14.84 -13.54 -1.66
N ALA A 73 -14.60 -12.36 -2.24
CA ALA A 73 -14.83 -11.08 -1.58
C ALA A 73 -16.32 -10.86 -1.30
N ALA A 74 -17.19 -11.18 -2.27
CA ALA A 74 -18.64 -11.14 -2.07
C ALA A 74 -19.10 -12.14 -0.98
N MET A 75 -18.57 -13.36 -0.97
CA MET A 75 -18.86 -14.34 0.07
C MET A 75 -18.23 -13.99 1.43
N ALA A 76 -17.06 -13.36 1.46
CA ALA A 76 -16.44 -12.86 2.68
C ALA A 76 -17.24 -11.69 3.29
N ALA A 77 -17.84 -10.85 2.43
CA ALA A 77 -18.72 -9.76 2.84
C ALA A 77 -20.13 -10.26 3.24
N ALA A 78 -20.62 -11.34 2.63
CA ALA A 78 -21.93 -11.89 2.93
C ALA A 78 -22.00 -12.53 4.33
N ARG A 79 -22.94 -12.04 5.15
CA ARG A 79 -23.15 -12.45 6.55
C ARG A 79 -23.23 -13.97 6.74
N LEU A 80 -23.83 -14.68 5.78
CA LEU A 80 -24.08 -16.12 5.88
C LEU A 80 -22.82 -16.96 5.62
N THR A 81 -21.93 -16.51 4.73
CA THR A 81 -20.74 -17.26 4.30
C THR A 81 -19.45 -16.80 4.99
N ARG A 82 -19.43 -15.60 5.56
CA ARG A 82 -18.30 -15.03 6.31
C ARG A 82 -17.71 -15.96 7.38
N PRO A 83 -18.48 -16.69 8.21
CA PRO A 83 -17.90 -17.61 9.21
C PRO A 83 -17.09 -18.75 8.60
N VAL A 84 -17.54 -19.29 7.45
CA VAL A 84 -16.86 -20.37 6.72
C VAL A 84 -15.55 -19.86 6.13
N TRP A 85 -15.60 -18.70 5.47
CA TRP A 85 -14.41 -18.03 4.93
C TRP A 85 -13.39 -17.69 6.02
N ARG A 86 -13.86 -17.11 7.13
CA ARG A 86 -13.02 -16.81 8.30
C ARG A 86 -12.29 -18.07 8.78
N ARG A 87 -13.00 -19.19 8.95
CA ARG A 87 -12.39 -20.45 9.40
C ARG A 87 -11.35 -20.98 8.41
N ALA A 88 -11.62 -20.89 7.10
CA ALA A 88 -10.72 -21.40 6.07
C ALA A 88 -9.39 -20.62 6.00
N PHE A 89 -9.42 -19.29 6.14
CA PHE A 89 -8.24 -18.44 5.93
C PHE A 89 -7.57 -17.95 7.22
N ARG A 90 -8.23 -18.09 8.38
CA ARG A 90 -7.69 -17.66 9.69
C ARG A 90 -6.29 -18.19 9.95
N ASN A 91 -6.04 -19.49 9.79
CA ASN A 91 -4.73 -20.09 10.10
C ASN A 91 -3.62 -19.58 9.19
N ALA A 92 -3.97 -19.18 7.97
CA ALA A 92 -3.02 -18.54 7.08
C ALA A 92 -2.79 -17.07 7.48
N MET A 93 -3.81 -16.32 7.90
CA MET A 93 -3.72 -14.86 8.02
C MET A 93 -3.39 -14.34 9.43
N VAL A 94 -3.98 -14.93 10.47
CA VAL A 94 -3.91 -14.41 11.84
C VAL A 94 -2.57 -14.74 12.53
N PRO A 95 -2.06 -15.99 12.53
CA PRO A 95 -0.85 -16.31 13.28
C PRO A 95 0.39 -15.48 12.90
N PRO A 96 0.67 -15.18 11.60
CA PRO A 96 1.81 -14.32 11.25
C PRO A 96 1.68 -12.90 11.80
N VAL A 97 0.47 -12.35 11.81
CA VAL A 97 0.21 -11.00 12.36
C VAL A 97 0.40 -10.98 13.88
N LEU A 98 -0.12 -11.99 14.58
CA LEU A 98 0.07 -12.10 16.03
C LEU A 98 1.54 -12.34 16.39
N ALA A 99 2.27 -13.17 15.64
CA ALA A 99 3.68 -13.43 15.86
C ALA A 99 4.55 -12.17 15.63
N ALA A 100 4.19 -11.34 14.64
CA ALA A 100 4.86 -10.06 14.40
C ALA A 100 4.48 -8.97 15.41
N GLY A 101 3.39 -9.17 16.17
CA GLY A 101 2.82 -8.18 17.10
C GLY A 101 2.34 -6.89 16.42
N ARG A 102 2.21 -6.89 15.08
CA ARG A 102 1.94 -5.70 14.26
C ARG A 102 1.11 -6.06 13.03
N LEU A 103 0.07 -5.29 12.77
CA LEU A 103 -0.79 -5.43 11.59
C LEU A 103 -0.42 -4.37 10.55
N PHE A 104 0.23 -4.79 9.46
CA PHE A 104 0.52 -3.92 8.32
C PHE A 104 -0.64 -3.95 7.32
N ILE A 105 -1.27 -2.80 7.11
CA ILE A 105 -2.24 -2.62 6.02
C ILE A 105 -1.45 -2.37 4.73
N HIS A 106 -1.33 -3.44 3.92
CA HIS A 106 -0.47 -3.45 2.74
C HIS A 106 -1.13 -2.72 1.57
N ILE A 107 -0.85 -1.43 1.44
CA ILE A 107 -1.23 -0.62 0.28
C ILE A 107 -0.31 -0.95 -0.92
N PRO A 108 -0.85 -1.17 -2.12
CA PRO A 108 -0.04 -1.39 -3.32
C PRO A 108 0.90 -0.20 -3.61
N LYS A 109 2.11 -0.52 -4.08
CA LYS A 109 3.12 0.44 -4.57
C LYS A 109 3.70 1.40 -3.52
N THR A 110 3.54 1.08 -2.23
CA THR A 110 4.15 1.79 -1.10
C THR A 110 5.34 1.03 -0.48
N GLY A 111 6.01 0.18 -1.28
CA GLY A 111 7.19 -0.60 -0.83
C GLY A 111 6.87 -1.72 0.17
N GLY A 112 5.60 -2.07 0.34
CA GLY A 112 5.14 -3.05 1.32
C GLY A 112 5.71 -4.48 1.19
N THR A 113 6.31 -4.86 0.06
CA THR A 113 7.01 -6.15 -0.07
C THR A 113 8.18 -6.28 0.91
N SER A 114 8.97 -5.21 1.09
CA SER A 114 10.07 -5.20 2.07
C SER A 114 9.57 -5.36 3.50
N ILE A 115 8.50 -4.64 3.84
CA ILE A 115 7.86 -4.69 5.16
C ILE A 115 7.30 -6.09 5.42
N CYS A 116 6.58 -6.66 4.44
CA CYS A 116 6.01 -8.00 4.54
C CYS A 116 7.08 -9.09 4.65
N ALA A 117 8.18 -8.97 3.90
CA ALA A 117 9.31 -9.88 3.99
C ALA A 117 9.92 -9.88 5.39
N ASN A 118 10.14 -8.70 5.97
CA ASN A 118 10.72 -8.54 7.29
C ASN A 118 9.79 -9.00 8.42
N LEU A 119 8.51 -8.61 8.38
CA LEU A 119 7.57 -8.90 9.46
C LEU A 119 6.98 -10.31 9.41
N TYR A 120 6.70 -10.83 8.21
CA TYR A 120 5.90 -12.04 8.05
C TYR A 120 6.60 -13.15 7.25
N GLY A 121 7.76 -12.86 6.67
CA GLY A 121 8.46 -13.79 5.77
C GLY A 121 7.75 -14.03 4.42
N ARG A 122 6.64 -13.32 4.14
CA ARG A 122 5.82 -13.47 2.93
C ARG A 122 4.89 -12.26 2.74
N ASN A 123 4.32 -12.08 1.56
CA ASN A 123 3.33 -11.01 1.33
C ASN A 123 1.97 -11.34 1.96
N LEU A 124 1.45 -10.40 2.75
CA LEU A 124 0.03 -10.36 3.10
C LEU A 124 -0.79 -9.77 1.94
N PRO A 125 -2.08 -10.15 1.82
CA PRO A 125 -2.95 -9.62 0.77
C PRO A 125 -3.15 -8.11 0.92
N HIS A 126 -3.42 -7.43 -0.20
CA HIS A 126 -3.93 -6.07 -0.21
C HIS A 126 -5.37 -6.10 0.29
N ALA A 127 -5.56 -5.84 1.58
CA ALA A 127 -6.86 -5.84 2.25
C ALA A 127 -6.97 -4.58 3.11
N THR A 128 -8.18 -4.04 3.20
CA THR A 128 -8.46 -2.80 3.94
C THR A 128 -8.39 -3.03 5.46
N ALA A 129 -8.19 -1.95 6.23
CA ALA A 129 -8.25 -1.97 7.68
C ALA A 129 -9.62 -2.46 8.17
N SER A 130 -10.70 -2.02 7.53
CA SER A 130 -12.06 -2.50 7.79
C SER A 130 -12.17 -4.01 7.60
N PHE A 131 -11.65 -4.56 6.49
CA PHE A 131 -11.67 -5.99 6.23
C PHE A 131 -10.95 -6.79 7.33
N TRP A 132 -9.78 -6.36 7.80
CA TRP A 132 -9.06 -7.06 8.86
C TRP A 132 -9.84 -7.09 10.17
N ARG A 133 -10.36 -5.94 10.61
CA ARG A 133 -11.18 -5.80 11.83
C ARG A 133 -12.44 -6.65 11.75
N GLU A 134 -13.11 -6.59 10.61
CA GLU A 134 -14.35 -7.32 10.36
C GLU A 134 -14.12 -8.83 10.28
N MET A 135 -13.17 -9.27 9.47
CA MET A 135 -12.94 -10.69 9.20
C MET A 135 -12.41 -11.41 10.43
N TYR A 136 -11.49 -10.79 11.18
CA TYR A 136 -10.75 -11.48 12.24
C TYR A 136 -11.07 -10.98 13.65
N GLY A 137 -11.87 -9.93 13.81
CA GLY A 137 -12.46 -9.55 15.09
C GLY A 137 -11.46 -9.03 16.13
N ALA A 138 -11.84 -9.12 17.41
CA ALA A 138 -11.16 -8.46 18.52
C ALA A 138 -9.67 -8.78 18.66
N GLU A 139 -9.26 -10.03 18.37
CA GLU A 139 -7.85 -10.45 18.50
C GLU A 139 -6.92 -9.67 17.56
N ILE A 140 -7.39 -9.34 16.35
CA ILE A 140 -6.64 -8.56 15.36
C ILE A 140 -6.85 -7.07 15.61
N ALA A 141 -8.05 -6.66 16.02
CA ALA A 141 -8.32 -5.26 16.35
C ALA A 141 -7.47 -4.74 17.52
N ALA A 142 -7.00 -5.63 18.40
CA ALA A 142 -6.08 -5.29 19.50
C ALA A 142 -4.60 -5.21 19.07
N VAL A 143 -4.25 -5.65 17.86
CA VAL A 143 -2.87 -5.61 17.37
C VAL A 143 -2.56 -4.20 16.86
N PRO A 144 -1.46 -3.56 17.29
CA PRO A 144 -1.02 -2.28 16.75
C PRO A 144 -0.92 -2.33 15.22
N SER A 145 -1.67 -1.45 14.57
CA SER A 145 -1.87 -1.41 13.13
C SER A 145 -1.20 -0.19 12.51
N PHE A 146 -0.68 -0.36 11.30
CA PHE A 146 -0.02 0.73 10.59
C PHE A 146 -0.11 0.57 9.08
N ALA A 147 0.13 1.67 8.37
CA ALA A 147 0.36 1.65 6.93
C ALA A 147 1.48 2.60 6.53
N VAL A 148 2.02 2.37 5.34
CA VAL A 148 2.92 3.32 4.67
C VAL A 148 2.16 3.93 3.52
N LEU A 149 2.04 5.25 3.55
CA LEU A 149 1.55 6.07 2.47
C LEU A 149 2.72 6.47 1.58
N ARG A 150 2.44 6.66 0.29
CA ARG A 150 3.38 7.26 -0.66
C ARG A 150 2.74 8.52 -1.22
N GLU A 151 3.55 9.52 -1.56
CA GLU A 151 3.06 10.68 -2.29
C GLU A 151 2.21 10.21 -3.50
N PRO A 152 0.95 10.69 -3.65
CA PRO A 152 0.00 10.08 -4.57
C PRO A 152 0.45 10.06 -6.03
N LEU A 153 1.10 11.13 -6.52
CA LEU A 153 1.59 11.19 -7.90
C LEU A 153 2.74 10.19 -8.13
N ASP A 154 3.69 10.10 -7.21
CA ASP A 154 4.77 9.12 -7.21
C ASP A 154 4.23 7.69 -7.16
N ARG A 155 3.17 7.44 -6.37
CA ARG A 155 2.50 6.14 -6.30
C ARG A 155 1.88 5.78 -7.64
N LEU A 156 1.18 6.71 -8.27
CA LEU A 156 0.53 6.48 -9.55
C LEU A 156 1.55 6.21 -10.67
N GLN A 157 2.65 6.96 -10.71
CA GLN A 157 3.75 6.68 -11.64
C GLN A 157 4.35 5.28 -11.42
N SER A 158 4.50 4.85 -10.16
CA SER A 158 4.95 3.49 -9.84
C SER A 158 3.95 2.42 -10.29
N ALA A 159 2.65 2.67 -10.13
CA ALA A 159 1.59 1.77 -10.61
C ALA A 159 1.58 1.68 -12.15
N TYR A 160 1.69 2.82 -12.83
CA TYR A 160 1.76 2.87 -14.30
C TYR A 160 2.92 2.02 -14.83
N ARG A 161 4.14 2.23 -14.31
CA ARG A 161 5.31 1.45 -14.73
C ARG A 161 5.12 -0.04 -14.45
N PHE A 162 4.60 -0.40 -13.28
CA PHE A 162 4.32 -1.79 -12.93
C PHE A 162 3.36 -2.46 -13.91
N ILE A 163 2.30 -1.76 -14.32
CA ILE A 163 1.33 -2.30 -15.28
C ILE A 163 1.93 -2.37 -16.69
N LYS A 164 2.61 -1.30 -17.12
CA LYS A 164 3.24 -1.20 -18.44
C LYS A 164 4.29 -2.29 -18.67
N TYR A 165 5.13 -2.57 -17.68
CA TYR A 165 6.21 -3.55 -17.79
C TYR A 165 5.83 -4.96 -17.37
N GLY A 166 4.55 -5.23 -17.11
CA GLY A 166 4.10 -6.59 -16.79
C GLY A 166 4.40 -7.05 -15.36
N GLY A 167 4.93 -6.18 -14.51
CA GLY A 167 5.24 -6.50 -13.12
C GLY A 167 6.57 -5.92 -12.61
N THR A 168 7.17 -6.64 -11.67
CA THR A 168 8.54 -6.51 -11.18
C THR A 168 9.23 -7.86 -11.32
N ASP A 169 10.53 -7.91 -11.03
CA ASP A 169 11.25 -9.17 -10.94
C ASP A 169 10.63 -10.13 -9.94
N VAL A 170 9.84 -9.68 -8.97
CA VAL A 170 9.32 -10.54 -7.89
C VAL A 170 7.79 -10.78 -8.00
N ILE A 171 7.08 -9.91 -8.72
CA ILE A 171 5.60 -9.88 -8.77
C ILE A 171 5.11 -9.61 -10.19
N ALA A 172 4.29 -10.49 -10.75
CA ALA A 172 3.63 -10.28 -12.05
C ALA A 172 2.33 -9.46 -11.92
N VAL A 173 2.06 -8.59 -12.91
CA VAL A 173 0.76 -7.90 -13.02
C VAL A 173 -0.32 -8.84 -13.56
N SER A 174 -1.59 -8.58 -13.24
CA SER A 174 -2.70 -9.30 -13.85
C SER A 174 -2.82 -8.99 -15.35
N ARG A 175 -3.05 -10.03 -16.15
CA ARG A 175 -3.27 -9.89 -17.60
C ARG A 175 -4.57 -9.14 -17.92
N TYR A 176 -5.58 -9.23 -17.05
CA TYR A 176 -6.80 -8.45 -17.19
C TYR A 176 -6.56 -6.96 -16.97
N ASP A 177 -5.72 -6.59 -16.00
CA ASP A 177 -5.40 -5.19 -15.72
C ASP A 177 -4.63 -4.58 -16.89
N MET A 178 -3.63 -5.31 -17.42
CA MET A 178 -2.93 -4.93 -18.65
C MET A 178 -3.89 -4.75 -19.82
N PHE A 179 -4.82 -5.69 -20.01
CA PHE A 179 -5.80 -5.62 -21.09
C PHE A 179 -6.74 -4.42 -20.95
N ARG A 180 -7.23 -4.12 -19.73
CA ARG A 180 -8.10 -2.96 -19.45
C ARG A 180 -7.41 -1.63 -19.74
N LEU A 181 -6.08 -1.60 -19.64
CA LEU A 181 -5.26 -0.40 -19.80
C LEU A 181 -4.43 -0.43 -21.09
N ARG A 182 -4.72 -1.35 -22.02
CA ARG A 182 -4.04 -1.44 -23.31
C ARG A 182 -4.22 -0.13 -24.10
N GLY A 183 -3.19 0.24 -24.86
CA GLY A 183 -3.17 1.49 -25.63
C GLY A 183 -3.02 2.75 -24.78
N THR A 184 -2.36 2.64 -23.62
CA THR A 184 -1.93 3.79 -22.81
C THR A 184 -0.40 3.85 -22.75
N ASP A 185 0.20 4.28 -23.85
CA ASP A 185 1.65 4.19 -24.06
C ASP A 185 2.42 5.30 -23.34
N THR A 186 1.75 6.41 -23.04
CA THR A 186 2.27 7.52 -22.24
C THR A 186 1.54 7.64 -20.90
N PHE A 187 2.16 8.30 -19.93
CA PHE A 187 1.53 8.55 -18.63
C PHE A 187 0.30 9.47 -18.76
N ASP A 188 0.35 10.46 -19.67
CA ASP A 188 -0.81 11.33 -19.96
C ASP A 188 -2.00 10.53 -20.50
N GLN A 189 -1.78 9.60 -21.44
CA GLN A 189 -2.84 8.73 -21.97
C GLN A 189 -3.40 7.80 -20.88
N PHE A 190 -2.52 7.30 -20.01
CA PHE A 190 -2.90 6.47 -18.88
C PHE A 190 -3.79 7.22 -17.89
N VAL A 191 -3.39 8.41 -17.46
CA VAL A 191 -4.20 9.24 -16.56
C VAL A 191 -5.51 9.65 -17.23
N GLU A 192 -5.49 9.98 -18.52
CA GLU A 192 -6.72 10.30 -19.25
C GLU A 192 -7.69 9.11 -19.29
N ARG A 193 -7.17 7.88 -19.48
CA ARG A 193 -7.99 6.66 -19.40
C ARG A 193 -8.64 6.50 -18.03
N LEU A 194 -7.92 6.78 -16.94
CA LEU A 194 -8.47 6.72 -15.59
C LEU A 194 -9.50 7.81 -15.35
N HIS A 195 -9.24 9.03 -15.83
CA HIS A 195 -10.15 10.15 -15.71
C HIS A 195 -11.48 9.91 -16.45
N LEU A 196 -11.42 9.36 -17.67
CA LEU A 196 -12.61 9.00 -18.45
C LEU A 196 -13.33 7.76 -17.91
N ASN A 197 -12.68 6.94 -17.09
CA ASN A 197 -13.29 5.76 -16.47
C ASN A 197 -12.83 5.54 -15.02
N PRO A 198 -13.32 6.35 -14.06
CA PRO A 198 -12.88 6.28 -12.66
C PRO A 198 -13.16 4.94 -11.98
N LYS A 199 -14.08 4.12 -12.51
CA LYS A 199 -14.33 2.74 -12.02
C LYS A 199 -13.10 1.84 -12.09
N LEU A 200 -12.10 2.20 -12.90
CA LEU A 200 -10.82 1.49 -12.95
C LEU A 200 -10.06 1.56 -11.62
N LEU A 201 -10.23 2.65 -10.84
CA LEU A 201 -9.59 2.80 -9.54
C LEU A 201 -10.07 1.73 -8.54
N THR A 202 -11.35 1.38 -8.57
CA THR A 202 -11.90 0.34 -7.68
C THR A 202 -11.82 -1.07 -8.27
N THR A 203 -11.67 -1.19 -9.59
CA THR A 203 -11.55 -2.49 -10.28
C THR A 203 -10.13 -3.04 -10.25
N ILE A 204 -9.13 -2.16 -10.36
CA ILE A 204 -7.71 -2.54 -10.41
C ILE A 204 -7.08 -2.19 -9.06
N THR A 205 -6.85 -3.20 -8.22
CA THR A 205 -6.35 -3.00 -6.84
C THR A 205 -5.10 -2.13 -6.77
N THR A 206 -4.18 -2.24 -7.75
CA THR A 206 -2.96 -1.41 -7.81
C THR A 206 -3.24 0.09 -7.93
N LEU A 207 -4.41 0.47 -8.45
CA LEU A 207 -4.87 1.84 -8.66
C LEU A 207 -5.85 2.32 -7.59
N GLN A 208 -6.32 1.44 -6.72
CA GLN A 208 -7.21 1.81 -5.63
C GLN A 208 -6.56 2.89 -4.74
N SER A 209 -7.37 3.82 -4.23
CA SER A 209 -6.89 4.92 -3.39
C SER A 209 -6.28 4.36 -2.11
N GLN A 210 -5.24 5.03 -1.60
CA GLN A 210 -4.63 4.71 -0.31
C GLN A 210 -5.64 4.90 0.82
N ALA A 211 -6.45 5.96 0.75
CA ALA A 211 -7.51 6.24 1.70
C ALA A 211 -8.52 5.08 1.79
N ASP A 212 -8.88 4.43 0.68
CA ASP A 212 -9.81 3.28 0.69
C ASP A 212 -9.26 2.08 1.48
N PHE A 213 -7.94 1.97 1.63
CA PHE A 213 -7.33 0.91 2.43
C PHE A 213 -7.35 1.20 3.92
N VAL A 214 -7.25 2.47 4.32
CA VAL A 214 -6.91 2.83 5.70
C VAL A 214 -7.91 3.77 6.36
N CYS A 215 -8.87 4.33 5.64
CA CYS A 215 -9.87 5.24 6.20
C CYS A 215 -11.25 4.60 6.28
N ASP A 216 -12.09 5.15 7.16
CA ASP A 216 -13.53 4.90 7.18
C ASP A 216 -14.26 5.74 6.12
N ALA A 217 -15.59 5.65 6.11
CA ALA A 217 -16.43 6.38 5.15
C ALA A 217 -16.37 7.91 5.33
N ASP A 218 -15.98 8.38 6.52
CA ASP A 218 -15.86 9.81 6.84
C ASP A 218 -14.43 10.33 6.56
N GLY A 219 -13.52 9.46 6.08
CA GLY A 219 -12.14 9.80 5.77
C GLY A 219 -11.19 9.71 6.96
N ASN A 220 -11.64 9.23 8.12
CA ASN A 220 -10.80 9.11 9.30
C ASN A 220 -9.92 7.85 9.23
N PRO A 221 -8.62 7.94 9.54
CA PRO A 221 -7.76 6.76 9.61
C PRO A 221 -8.27 5.70 10.60
N MET A 222 -8.38 4.46 10.11
CA MET A 222 -8.71 3.23 10.83
C MET A 222 -7.46 2.42 11.22
N VAL A 223 -6.28 3.03 11.19
CA VAL A 223 -5.01 2.44 11.61
C VAL A 223 -4.38 3.29 12.70
N ASP A 224 -3.56 2.69 13.56
CA ASP A 224 -2.97 3.41 14.70
C ASP A 224 -1.82 4.34 14.27
N ARG A 225 -1.13 4.01 13.17
CA ARG A 225 -0.01 4.82 12.64
C ARG A 225 0.04 4.86 11.12
N LEU A 226 0.35 6.04 10.57
CA LEU A 226 0.61 6.27 9.16
C LEU A 226 2.03 6.81 8.99
N PHE A 227 2.79 6.20 8.10
CA PHE A 227 4.16 6.63 7.77
C PHE A 227 4.21 7.15 6.34
N ARG A 228 4.89 8.27 6.09
CA ARG A 228 4.89 8.95 4.79
C ARG A 228 6.19 8.69 4.03
N MET A 229 6.09 7.99 2.92
CA MET A 229 7.20 7.75 1.99
C MET A 229 7.24 8.86 0.94
N GLU A 230 8.33 9.61 0.95
CA GLU A 230 8.61 10.66 -0.03
C GLU A 230 9.71 10.22 -0.98
N LYS A 231 9.57 10.53 -2.28
CA LYS A 231 10.58 10.24 -3.31
C LYS A 231 11.02 8.77 -3.33
N GLY A 232 10.11 7.86 -2.94
CA GLY A 232 10.36 6.42 -2.87
C GLY A 232 11.26 5.95 -1.72
N ARG A 233 11.61 6.81 -0.75
CA ARG A 233 12.44 6.45 0.41
C ARG A 233 11.58 6.11 1.62
N MET A 234 11.80 4.93 2.22
CA MET A 234 11.16 4.57 3.48
C MET A 234 11.51 5.56 4.59
N PRO A 235 10.52 6.00 5.38
CA PRO A 235 10.78 7.02 6.39
C PRO A 235 11.49 6.42 7.61
N ASP A 236 12.46 7.16 8.17
CA ASP A 236 13.35 6.63 9.21
C ASP A 236 12.61 6.37 10.55
N ASP A 237 11.49 7.04 10.77
CA ASP A 237 10.59 6.80 11.91
C ASP A 237 9.86 5.45 11.84
N LEU A 238 9.61 4.90 10.64
CA LEU A 238 9.13 3.53 10.46
C LEU A 238 10.17 2.53 10.99
N ASN A 239 11.44 2.68 10.61
CA ASN A 239 12.51 1.78 11.06
C ASN A 239 12.62 1.78 12.60
N ARG A 240 12.60 2.99 13.20
CA ARG A 240 12.59 3.15 14.66
C ARG A 240 11.38 2.47 15.32
N TRP A 241 10.19 2.64 14.77
CA TRP A 241 8.97 2.03 15.31
C TRP A 241 8.94 0.50 15.16
N LEU A 242 9.50 -0.01 14.07
CA LEU A 242 9.67 -1.44 13.85
C LEU A 242 10.77 -2.04 14.73
N GLY A 243 11.70 -1.23 15.24
CA GLY A 243 12.85 -1.68 16.02
C GLY A 243 13.92 -2.33 15.15
N ILE A 244 14.08 -1.85 13.91
CA ILE A 244 15.07 -2.34 12.95
C ILE A 244 16.01 -1.20 12.54
N GLU A 245 17.27 -1.52 12.25
CA GLU A 245 18.24 -0.49 11.82
C GLU A 245 17.89 0.07 10.44
N VAL A 246 17.75 -0.81 9.44
CA VAL A 246 17.40 -0.43 8.07
C VAL A 246 16.51 -1.50 7.46
N LEU A 247 15.34 -1.11 6.96
CA LEU A 247 14.50 -2.00 6.17
C LEU A 247 15.16 -2.24 4.79
N PRO A 248 15.48 -3.49 4.41
CA PRO A 248 16.07 -3.76 3.10
C PRO A 248 15.08 -3.40 1.98
N GLU A 249 15.48 -2.54 1.05
CA GLU A 249 14.66 -2.17 -0.10
C GLU A 249 14.74 -3.25 -1.19
N LEU A 250 13.71 -4.09 -1.30
CA LEU A 250 13.67 -5.20 -2.25
C LEU A 250 13.25 -4.76 -3.66
N ASN A 251 12.65 -3.58 -3.80
CA ASN A 251 12.06 -3.08 -5.04
C ASN A 251 12.25 -1.56 -5.18
N ARG A 252 13.49 -1.06 -5.07
CA ARG A 252 13.77 0.36 -5.33
C ARG A 252 13.57 0.64 -6.82
N SER A 253 12.51 1.38 -7.15
CA SER A 253 12.37 1.92 -8.51
C SER A 253 13.24 3.17 -8.64
N SER A 254 14.48 3.02 -9.09
CA SER A 254 15.30 4.14 -9.55
C SER A 254 14.79 4.60 -10.91
N VAL A 255 13.83 5.53 -10.95
CA VAL A 255 13.35 6.02 -12.22
C VAL A 255 13.13 7.52 -12.16
N GLU A 256 13.66 8.19 -13.18
CA GLU A 256 13.45 9.61 -13.43
C GLU A 256 11.95 9.94 -13.42
N PRO A 257 11.57 11.13 -12.91
CA PRO A 257 10.20 11.61 -13.00
C PRO A 257 9.67 11.49 -14.43
N ILE A 258 8.46 10.94 -14.59
CA ILE A 258 7.83 10.90 -15.90
C ILE A 258 7.42 12.32 -16.27
N GLN A 259 7.87 12.79 -17.44
CA GLN A 259 7.38 14.06 -17.99
C GLN A 259 5.87 13.96 -18.26
N MET A 260 5.12 14.97 -17.82
CA MET A 260 3.66 14.99 -17.92
C MET A 260 3.15 16.42 -18.06
N SER A 261 1.93 16.58 -18.59
CA SER A 261 1.30 17.88 -18.72
C SER A 261 0.72 18.41 -17.40
N ASN A 262 0.56 19.73 -17.26
CA ASN A 262 -0.15 20.31 -16.11
C ASN A 262 -1.62 19.84 -16.03
N VAL A 263 -2.25 19.54 -17.17
CA VAL A 263 -3.61 18.97 -17.21
C VAL A 263 -3.61 17.58 -16.56
N THR A 264 -2.57 16.78 -16.81
CA THR A 264 -2.38 15.47 -16.19
C THR A 264 -2.25 15.59 -14.67
N VAL A 265 -1.43 16.53 -14.18
CA VAL A 265 -1.28 16.76 -12.74
C VAL A 265 -2.63 17.08 -12.10
N GLY A 266 -3.39 18.03 -12.65
CA GLY A 266 -4.71 18.39 -12.11
C GLY A 266 -5.71 17.22 -12.14
N ARG A 267 -5.64 16.34 -13.14
CA ARG A 267 -6.47 15.12 -13.18
C ARG A 267 -6.08 14.11 -12.11
N VAL A 268 -4.79 13.97 -11.82
CA VAL A 268 -4.31 13.11 -10.73
C VAL A 268 -4.79 13.64 -9.38
N GLU A 269 -4.67 14.94 -9.14
CA GLU A 269 -5.18 15.59 -7.93
C GLU A 269 -6.68 15.36 -7.73
N GLN A 270 -7.47 15.44 -8.80
CA GLN A 270 -8.90 15.14 -8.74
C GLN A 270 -9.20 13.66 -8.47
N LEU A 271 -8.54 12.75 -9.18
CA LEU A 271 -8.77 11.30 -9.04
C LEU A 271 -8.37 10.76 -7.67
N TYR A 272 -7.35 11.36 -7.06
CA TYR A 272 -6.75 10.92 -5.79
C TYR A 272 -6.85 11.98 -4.69
N ALA A 273 -7.88 12.84 -4.74
CA ALA A 273 -8.06 13.93 -3.78
C ALA A 273 -8.02 13.46 -2.31
N SER A 274 -8.62 12.29 -2.02
CA SER A 274 -8.58 11.68 -0.69
C SER A 274 -7.17 11.24 -0.28
N ASP A 275 -6.36 10.72 -1.21
CA ASP A 275 -4.97 10.35 -0.94
C ASP A 275 -4.11 11.58 -0.67
N PHE A 276 -4.31 12.68 -1.41
CA PHE A 276 -3.61 13.94 -1.17
C PHE A 276 -3.99 14.53 0.19
N ALA A 277 -5.28 14.55 0.53
CA ALA A 277 -5.74 15.00 1.84
C ALA A 277 -5.15 14.15 2.96
N LEU A 278 -5.13 12.83 2.81
CA LEU A 278 -4.56 11.91 3.79
C LEU A 278 -3.03 12.05 3.92
N PHE A 279 -2.33 12.31 2.81
CA PHE A 279 -0.87 12.40 2.79
C PHE A 279 -0.36 13.75 3.29
N HIS A 280 -1.10 14.84 3.12
CA HIS A 280 -0.66 16.20 3.47
C HIS A 280 -1.38 16.83 4.67
N GLY A 281 -2.58 16.37 5.02
CA GLY A 281 -3.31 16.78 6.22
C GLY A 281 -2.66 16.27 7.49
#